data_AF-A0A955Y3E7-F1
#
_entry.id   AF-A0A955Y3E7-F1
#
_cell.length_a   1.000
_cell.length_b   1.000
_cell.length_c   1.000
_cell.angle_alpha   90.00
_cell.angle_beta   90.00
_cell.angle_gamma   90.00
#
_symmetry.space_group_name_H-M   'P 1'
#
loop_
_entity.id
_entity.type
_entity.pdbx_description
1 polymer ?
#
loop_
_entity_poly.entity_id
_entity_poly.type
_entity_poly.pdbx_seq_one_letter_code
_entity_poly.pdbx_strand_id
1 'polypeptide(L)'
;MAHPFAESLYTAIFDVDSEEELERSLEDWMEIPPAERSFAATQIHWLLVERVDELTAAVRGIQTLLEDLATRPEQPPDIIDAEVVDG
;
A
#
# COMPACT_ATOMS: atom_id res chain seq x y z
N MET A 1 17.00 -9.26 11.26
CA MET A 1 16.97 -7.90 11.83
C MET A 1 17.58 -6.99 10.78
N ALA A 2 16.81 -6.02 10.27
CA ALA A 2 17.32 -5.08 9.27
C ALA A 2 18.24 -4.04 9.94
N HIS A 3 19.08 -3.39 9.15
CA HIS A 3 19.96 -2.34 9.61
C HIS A 3 19.10 -1.14 10.04
N PRO A 4 19.34 -0.52 11.20
CA PRO A 4 18.51 0.59 11.68
C PRO A 4 18.34 1.72 10.67
N PHE A 5 19.39 2.03 9.89
CA PHE A 5 19.31 3.02 8.81
C PHE A 5 18.50 2.58 7.59
N ALA A 6 18.46 1.27 7.28
CA ALA A 6 17.62 0.77 6.20
C ALA A 6 16.14 0.93 6.56
N GLU A 7 15.77 0.63 7.81
CA GLU A 7 14.42 0.85 8.33
C GLU A 7 14.08 2.35 8.35
N SER A 8 14.98 3.20 8.88
CA SER A 8 14.76 4.64 8.94
C SER A 8 14.55 5.29 7.57
N LEU A 9 15.41 4.98 6.59
CA LEU A 9 15.27 5.54 5.24
C LEU A 9 14.07 4.94 4.50
N TYR A 10 13.73 3.67 4.73
CA TYR A 10 12.53 3.07 4.17
C TYR A 10 11.26 3.75 4.69
N THR A 11 11.15 3.94 6.01
CA THR A 11 10.07 4.74 6.63
C THR A 11 10.08 6.16 6.07
N ALA A 12 11.26 6.77 5.89
CA ALA A 12 11.37 8.11 5.33
C ALA A 12 10.73 8.25 3.93
N ILE A 13 10.86 7.20 3.12
CA ILE A 13 10.36 7.18 1.74
C ILE A 13 8.83 7.01 1.67
N PHE A 14 8.21 6.31 2.63
CA PHE A 14 6.80 5.90 2.53
C PHE A 14 5.86 6.47 3.58
N ASP A 15 6.37 6.85 4.75
CA ASP A 15 5.56 7.16 5.93
C ASP A 15 5.72 8.61 6.42
N VAL A 16 6.36 9.48 5.63
CA VAL A 16 6.69 10.85 6.03
C VAL A 16 5.69 11.85 5.47
N ASP A 17 5.28 12.79 6.33
CA ASP A 17 4.26 13.81 6.03
C ASP A 17 4.81 15.05 5.30
N SER A 18 6.14 15.18 5.16
CA SER A 18 6.82 16.35 4.59
C SER A 18 8.08 16.04 3.77
N GLU A 19 8.35 16.88 2.77
CA GLU A 19 9.56 16.80 1.92
C GLU A 19 10.85 17.01 2.74
N GLU A 20 10.81 17.88 3.74
CA GLU A 20 11.95 18.26 4.59
C GLU A 20 12.47 17.12 5.47
N GLU A 21 11.58 16.23 5.92
CA GLU A 21 11.95 15.04 6.70
C GLU A 21 12.57 13.94 5.81
N LEU A 22 12.13 13.83 4.56
CA LEU A 22 12.76 12.97 3.56
C LEU A 22 14.16 13.48 3.19
N GLU A 23 14.32 14.78 2.94
CA GLU A 23 15.62 15.39 2.64
C GLU A 23 16.63 15.12 3.76
N ARG A 24 16.24 15.35 5.02
CA ARG A 24 17.10 15.06 6.19
C ARG A 24 17.53 13.59 6.26
N SER A 25 16.61 12.67 5.97
CA SER A 25 16.91 11.23 5.98
C SER A 25 17.88 10.84 4.87
N LEU A 26 17.83 11.52 3.72
CA LEU A 26 18.78 11.35 2.62
C LEU A 26 20.15 11.97 2.93
N GLU A 27 20.20 13.07 3.66
CA GLU A 27 21.44 13.65 4.18
C GLU A 27 22.11 12.72 5.18
N ASP A 28 21.37 12.20 6.16
CA ASP A 28 21.87 11.24 7.14
C ASP A 28 22.43 9.97 6.45
N TRP A 29 21.79 9.53 5.37
CA TRP A 29 22.27 8.41 4.55
C TRP A 29 23.66 8.66 3.94
N MET A 30 23.95 9.90 3.58
CA MET A 30 25.23 10.29 2.99
C MET A 30 26.37 10.36 4.01
N GLU A 31 26.07 10.40 5.31
CA GLU A 31 27.07 10.39 6.39
C GLU A 31 27.47 8.97 6.83
N ILE A 32 26.70 7.93 6.45
CA ILE A 32 26.98 6.53 6.81
C ILE A 32 28.24 6.01 6.09
N PRO A 33 29.13 5.25 6.75
CA PRO A 33 30.28 4.62 6.09
C PRO A 33 29.90 3.80 4.86
N PRO A 34 30.69 3.83 3.76
CA PRO A 34 30.31 3.18 2.49
C PRO A 34 29.98 1.68 2.60
N ALA A 35 30.68 0.94 3.46
CA ALA A 35 30.43 -0.49 3.67
C ALA A 35 29.06 -0.76 4.32
N GLU A 36 28.70 0.01 5.35
CA GLU A 36 27.40 -0.07 6.02
C GLU A 36 26.27 0.39 5.10
N ARG A 37 26.52 1.44 4.32
CA ARG A 37 25.60 1.95 3.30
C ARG A 37 25.30 0.91 2.23
N SER A 38 26.31 0.18 1.74
CA SER A 38 26.12 -0.89 0.76
C SER A 38 25.26 -2.03 1.29
N PHE A 39 25.45 -2.39 2.57
CA PHE A 39 24.64 -3.42 3.21
C PHE A 39 23.20 -2.95 3.41
N ALA A 40 23.00 -1.74 3.96
CA ALA A 40 21.68 -1.15 4.15
C ALA A 40 20.95 -0.95 2.81
N ALA A 41 21.65 -0.58 1.72
CA ALA A 41 21.04 -0.39 0.40
C ALA A 41 20.42 -1.69 -0.14
N THR A 42 21.08 -2.82 0.12
CA THR A 42 20.56 -4.14 -0.26
C THR A 42 19.27 -4.46 0.52
N GLN A 43 19.22 -4.10 1.80
CA GLN A 43 18.04 -4.31 2.62
C GLN A 43 16.88 -3.39 2.22
N ILE A 44 17.15 -2.11 1.94
CA ILE A 44 16.15 -1.18 1.39
C ILE A 44 15.59 -1.72 0.08
N HIS A 45 16.45 -2.26 -0.81
CA HIS A 45 16.01 -2.86 -2.05
C HIS A 45 15.01 -4.00 -1.81
N TRP A 46 15.26 -4.89 -0.84
CA TRP A 46 14.31 -5.96 -0.50
C TRP A 46 12.99 -5.44 0.03
N LEU A 47 13.03 -4.46 0.94
CA LEU A 47 11.81 -3.84 1.49
C LEU A 47 10.99 -3.16 0.39
N LEU A 48 11.65 -2.49 -0.56
CA LEU A 48 11.00 -1.86 -1.72
C LEU A 48 10.33 -2.89 -2.63
N VAL A 49 10.98 -4.02 -2.89
CA VAL A 49 10.40 -5.10 -3.70
C VAL A 49 9.17 -5.69 -3.01
N GLU A 50 9.26 -6.00 -1.73
CA GLU A 50 8.13 -6.50 -0.93
C GLU A 50 6.96 -5.52 -0.97
N ARG A 51 7.23 -4.22 -0.82
CA ARG A 51 6.21 -3.18 -0.87
C ARG A 51 5.51 -3.10 -2.23
N VAL A 52 6.26 -3.22 -3.32
CA VAL A 52 5.71 -3.23 -4.68
C VAL A 52 4.82 -4.46 -4.91
N ASP A 53 5.21 -5.61 -4.38
CA ASP A 53 4.42 -6.84 -4.47
C ASP A 53 3.08 -6.71 -3.71
N GLU A 54 3.11 -6.15 -2.49
CA GLU A 54 1.90 -5.85 -1.72
C GLU A 54 0.95 -4.89 -2.45
N LEU A 55 1.50 -3.78 -2.97
CA LEU A 55 0.72 -2.79 -3.73
C LEU A 55 0.11 -3.42 -4.98
N THR A 56 0.87 -4.28 -5.68
CA THR A 56 0.37 -5.02 -6.84
C THR A 56 -0.79 -5.94 -6.46
N ALA A 57 -0.69 -6.66 -5.34
CA ALA A 57 -1.76 -7.52 -4.83
C ALA A 57 -3.00 -6.70 -4.46
N ALA A 58 -2.84 -5.56 -3.79
CA ALA A 58 -3.93 -4.67 -3.42
C ALA A 58 -4.66 -4.11 -4.65
N VAL A 59 -3.93 -3.65 -5.65
CA VAL A 59 -4.50 -3.16 -6.93
C VAL A 59 -5.31 -4.25 -7.62
N ARG A 60 -4.79 -5.48 -7.69
CA ARG A 60 -5.52 -6.63 -8.26
C ARG A 60 -6.81 -6.91 -7.49
N GLY A 61 -6.77 -6.87 -6.16
CA GLY A 61 -7.96 -7.04 -5.32
C GLY A 61 -9.03 -5.98 -5.60
N ILE A 62 -8.63 -4.70 -5.72
CA ILE A 62 -9.54 -3.61 -6.08
C ILE A 62 -10.14 -3.83 -7.48
N GLN A 63 -9.33 -4.25 -8.46
CA GLN A 63 -9.83 -4.55 -9.81
C GLN A 63 -10.89 -5.64 -9.80
N THR A 64 -10.64 -6.75 -9.09
CA THR A 64 -11.63 -7.83 -8.93
C THR A 64 -12.92 -7.31 -8.29
N LEU A 65 -12.83 -6.49 -7.24
CA LEU A 65 -14.02 -5.90 -6.61
C LEU A 65 -14.81 -5.00 -7.56
N LEU A 66 -14.11 -4.21 -8.39
CA LEU A 66 -14.75 -3.35 -9.39
C LEU A 66 -15.45 -4.18 -10.49
N GLU A 67 -14.83 -5.27 -10.94
CA GLU A 67 -15.42 -6.21 -11.90
C GLU A 67 -16.66 -6.91 -11.32
N ASP A 68 -16.59 -7.36 -10.08
CA ASP A 68 -17.72 -7.95 -9.35
C ASP A 68 -18.87 -6.95 -9.23
N LEU A 69 -18.58 -5.70 -8.87
CA LEU A 69 -19.60 -4.64 -8.78
C LEU A 69 -20.23 -4.32 -10.13
N ALA A 70 -19.44 -4.29 -11.20
CA ALA A 70 -19.92 -4.00 -12.55
C ALA A 70 -20.79 -5.14 -13.15
N THR A 71 -20.58 -6.38 -12.68
CA THR A 71 -21.29 -7.56 -13.17
C THR A 71 -22.42 -8.01 -12.23
N ARG A 72 -22.64 -7.32 -11.11
CA ARG A 72 -23.78 -7.59 -10.24
C ARG A 72 -25.08 -7.35 -10.99
N PRO A 73 -26.00 -8.34 -11.03
CA PRO A 73 -27.34 -8.10 -11.55
C PRO A 73 -28.02 -7.04 -10.67
N GLU A 74 -28.66 -6.06 -11.31
CA GLU A 74 -29.57 -5.17 -10.59
C GLU A 74 -30.59 -6.05 -9.86
N GLN A 75 -30.61 -5.99 -8.53
CA GLN A 75 -31.67 -6.64 -7.77
C GLN A 75 -32.98 -6.08 -8.31
N PRO A 76 -33.89 -6.92 -8.86
CA PRO A 76 -35.21 -6.42 -9.22
C PRO A 76 -35.81 -5.82 -7.95
N PRO A 77 -36.48 -4.66 -8.04
CA PRO A 77 -37.14 -4.07 -6.87
C PRO A 77 -38.00 -5.17 -6.26
N ASP A 78 -37.89 -5.36 -4.94
CA ASP A 78 -38.73 -6.29 -4.20
C ASP A 78 -40.18 -5.97 -4.57
N ILE A 79 -40.77 -6.79 -5.45
CA ILE A 79 -42.20 -6.77 -5.69
C ILE A 79 -42.75 -7.34 -4.40
N ILE A 80 -43.16 -6.45 -3.50
CA ILE A 80 -44.01 -6.81 -2.37
C ILE A 80 -45.27 -7.38 -3.00
N ASP A 81 -45.33 -8.71 -3.13
CA ASP A 81 -46.52 -9.42 -3.53
C ASP A 81 -47.61 -9.12 -2.50
N ALA A 82 -48.76 -8.75 -3.05
CA ALA A 82 -49.87 -8.10 -2.39
C ALA A 82 -50.54 -8.99 -1.32
N GLU A 83 -51.01 -8.34 -0.24
CA GLU A 83 -52.36 -8.63 0.23
C GLU A 83 -53.21 -7.36 0.06
N VAL A 84 -54.07 -7.40 -0.96
CA VAL A 84 -55.25 -6.55 -1.05
C VAL A 84 -56.11 -6.94 0.15
N VAL A 85 -56.12 -6.08 1.17
CA VAL A 85 -57.10 -6.16 2.25
C VAL A 85 -58.43 -5.72 1.66
N ASP A 86 -59.17 -6.69 1.12
CA ASP A 86 -60.60 -6.57 0.88
C ASP A 86 -61.29 -7.15 2.12
N GLY A 87 -61.91 -6.28 2.93
CA GLY A 87 -62.57 -6.62 4.19
C GLY A 87 -62.82 -5.45 5.10
#